data_AF-A0ABD3PSF7-F1
#
_entry.id   AF-A0ABD3PSF7-F1
#
_cell.length_a   1.000
_cell.length_b   1.000
_cell.length_c   1.000
_cell.angle_alpha   90.00
_cell.angle_beta   90.00
_cell.angle_gamma   90.00
#
_symmetry.space_group_name_H-M   'P 1'
#
loop_
_entity.id
_entity.type
_entity.pdbx_description
1 polymer ?
#
loop_
_entity_poly.entity_id
_entity_poly.type
_entity_poly.pdbx_seq_one_letter_code
_entity_poly.pdbx_strand_id
1 'polypeptide(L)'
;MHPKLSQLVFDASENKEDEECSDVPILKVESECLEKVVEFLKHYEQEPLKEIKSPLEDNTFEGVVKQEWYRNFVQEVDSPMLFDLVTAANFMAIQPLLDLACLKVSCLLMGKSSEEIRIILNIPQMTPQEEEHARREHRWIFDD
;
A
#
# COMPACT_ATOMS: atom_id res chain seq x y z
N MET A 1 26.07 -5.28 -23.64
CA MET A 1 25.13 -4.91 -22.56
C MET A 1 24.69 -6.21 -21.88
N HIS A 2 25.12 -6.46 -20.66
CA HIS A 2 24.33 -7.24 -19.71
C HIS A 2 24.51 -6.64 -18.32
N PRO A 3 23.44 -6.56 -17.53
CA PRO A 3 23.26 -5.54 -16.51
C PRO A 3 23.84 -6.03 -15.18
N LYS A 4 24.45 -5.10 -14.44
CA LYS A 4 24.88 -5.29 -13.06
C LYS A 4 23.66 -5.47 -12.17
N LEU A 5 23.24 -6.70 -11.94
CA LEU A 5 22.33 -7.04 -10.86
C LEU A 5 23.12 -6.99 -9.54
N SER A 6 22.76 -6.00 -8.72
CA SER A 6 22.84 -5.96 -7.26
C SER A 6 24.10 -6.50 -6.57
N GLN A 7 24.95 -5.58 -6.11
CA GLN A 7 26.07 -5.82 -5.18
C GLN A 7 25.62 -6.48 -3.85
N LEU A 8 24.33 -6.40 -3.50
CA LEU A 8 23.77 -6.95 -2.26
C LEU A 8 23.60 -8.48 -2.26
N VAL A 9 23.56 -9.12 -3.43
CA VAL A 9 23.35 -10.58 -3.52
C VAL A 9 24.67 -11.35 -3.48
N PHE A 10 25.78 -10.70 -3.84
CA PHE A 10 27.10 -11.34 -3.87
C PHE A 10 27.75 -11.41 -2.48
N ASP A 11 27.48 -10.45 -1.59
CA ASP A 11 28.06 -10.42 -0.25
C ASP A 11 27.39 -11.41 0.73
N ALA A 12 26.30 -12.07 0.33
CA ALA A 12 25.53 -12.99 1.16
C ALA A 12 25.90 -14.49 0.97
N SER A 13 26.79 -14.85 0.04
CA SER A 13 27.09 -16.26 -0.29
C SER A 13 28.35 -16.84 0.34
N GLU A 14 29.05 -16.11 1.21
CA GLU A 14 30.15 -16.67 2.00
C GLU A 14 29.93 -16.38 3.49
N ASN A 15 29.03 -17.13 4.13
CA ASN A 15 29.28 -17.63 5.49
C ASN A 15 28.24 -18.70 5.88
N LYS A 16 28.71 -19.94 5.80
CA LYS A 16 28.53 -21.04 6.75
C LYS A 16 27.10 -21.32 7.24
N GLU A 17 26.61 -22.45 6.75
CA GLU A 17 26.00 -23.53 7.55
C GLU A 17 25.84 -23.20 9.04
N ASP A 18 24.64 -22.84 9.44
CA ASP A 18 24.00 -23.26 10.69
C ASP A 18 22.48 -23.13 10.48
N GLU A 19 21.76 -24.23 10.71
CA GLU A 19 20.30 -24.27 10.79
C GLU A 19 19.84 -23.43 11.99
N GLU A 20 19.62 -22.14 11.78
CA GLU A 20 18.65 -21.38 12.55
C GLU A 20 17.83 -20.59 11.54
N CYS A 21 16.53 -20.90 11.50
CA CYS A 21 15.54 -20.02 10.89
C CYS A 21 15.69 -18.67 11.59
N SER A 22 16.48 -17.77 10.98
CA SER A 22 16.63 -16.43 11.48
C SER A 22 15.25 -15.83 11.41
N ASP A 23 14.59 -15.74 12.57
CA ASP A 23 13.32 -15.06 12.73
C ASP A 23 13.53 -13.63 12.21
N VAL A 24 13.20 -13.45 10.93
CA VAL A 24 13.11 -12.15 10.29
C VAL A 24 12.21 -11.37 11.23
N PRO A 25 12.60 -10.18 11.69
CA PRO A 25 11.78 -9.39 12.56
C PRO A 25 10.54 -8.95 11.77
N ILE A 26 9.53 -9.82 11.68
CA ILE A 26 8.15 -9.55 11.30
C ILE A 26 7.54 -8.79 12.49
N LEU A 27 8.17 -7.67 12.85
CA LEU A 27 7.76 -6.81 13.94
C LEU A 27 6.89 -5.72 13.32
N LYS A 28 5.57 -5.85 13.57
CA LYS A 28 4.45 -4.92 13.29
C LYS A 28 3.45 -5.33 12.20
N VAL A 29 3.48 -6.56 11.69
CA VAL A 29 2.35 -7.05 10.87
C VAL A 29 1.56 -8.02 11.72
N GLU A 30 0.30 -7.69 12.01
CA GLU A 30 -0.59 -8.59 12.75
C GLU A 30 -0.78 -9.90 11.97
N SER A 31 -0.94 -11.02 12.67
CA SER A 31 -1.05 -12.35 12.05
C SER A 31 -2.14 -12.41 10.98
N GLU A 32 -3.28 -11.74 11.23
CA GLU A 32 -4.41 -11.64 10.30
C GLU A 32 -4.04 -10.92 9.00
N CYS A 33 -3.22 -9.86 9.08
CA CYS A 33 -2.74 -9.14 7.91
C CYS A 33 -1.82 -10.04 7.07
N LEU A 34 -0.91 -10.79 7.71
CA LEU A 34 -0.02 -11.72 7.02
C LEU A 34 -0.80 -12.85 6.33
N GLU A 35 -1.84 -13.38 6.97
CA GLU A 35 -2.73 -14.38 6.35
C GLU A 35 -3.36 -13.86 5.06
N LYS A 36 -3.82 -12.60 5.05
CA LYS A 36 -4.35 -11.95 3.85
C LYS A 36 -3.31 -11.72 2.77
N VAL A 37 -2.08 -11.35 3.13
CA VAL A 37 -0.97 -11.24 2.17
C VAL A 37 -0.68 -12.60 1.52
N VAL A 38 -0.66 -13.68 2.30
CA VAL A 38 -0.44 -15.04 1.78
C VAL A 38 -1.61 -15.49 0.91
N GLU A 39 -2.85 -15.18 1.29
CA GLU A 39 -4.04 -15.44 0.47
C GLU A 39 -3.92 -14.77 -0.91
N PHE A 40 -3.52 -13.49 -0.94
CA PHE A 40 -3.26 -12.76 -2.18
C PHE A 40 -2.17 -13.40 -3.03
N LEU A 41 -1.03 -13.76 -2.45
CA LEU A 41 0.08 -14.34 -3.21
C LEU A 41 -0.27 -15.69 -3.84
N LYS A 42 -1.05 -16.53 -3.13
CA LYS A 42 -1.53 -17.81 -3.67
C LYS A 42 -2.45 -17.63 -4.87
N HIS A 43 -3.35 -16.64 -4.82
CA HIS A 43 -4.20 -16.34 -5.97
C HIS A 43 -3.40 -15.72 -7.11
N TYR A 44 -2.48 -14.82 -6.80
CA TYR A 44 -1.63 -14.14 -7.78
C TYR A 44 -0.76 -15.10 -8.61
N GLU A 45 -0.29 -16.20 -8.01
CA GLU A 45 0.44 -17.25 -8.73
C GLU A 45 -0.43 -17.94 -9.80
N GLN A 46 -1.72 -18.11 -9.53
CA GLN A 46 -2.68 -18.74 -10.45
C GLN A 46 -3.19 -17.76 -11.51
N GLU A 47 -3.52 -16.55 -11.08
CA GLU A 47 -4.07 -15.49 -11.91
C GLU A 47 -3.43 -14.14 -11.54
N PRO A 48 -2.39 -13.68 -12.25
CA PRO A 48 -1.73 -12.43 -11.92
C PRO A 48 -2.69 -11.24 -12.06
N LEU A 49 -2.55 -10.27 -11.16
CA LEU A 49 -3.29 -9.02 -11.21
C LEU A 49 -2.90 -8.28 -12.50
N LYS A 50 -3.90 -7.82 -13.25
CA LYS A 50 -3.67 -6.93 -14.39
C LYS A 50 -3.14 -5.59 -13.90
N GLU A 51 -2.12 -5.07 -14.58
CA GLU A 51 -1.54 -3.78 -14.25
C GLU A 51 -2.60 -2.68 -14.13
N ILE A 52 -2.63 -2.03 -12.97
CA ILE A 52 -3.48 -0.87 -12.71
C ILE A 52 -2.78 0.33 -13.35
N LYS A 53 -3.30 0.79 -14.49
CA LYS A 53 -2.73 1.94 -15.19
C LYS A 53 -2.98 3.23 -14.41
N SER A 54 -1.94 4.08 -14.39
CA SER A 54 -2.02 5.47 -13.96
C SER A 54 -1.81 6.38 -15.17
N PRO A 55 -2.67 7.38 -15.45
CA PRO A 55 -3.88 7.75 -14.71
C PRO A 55 -5.00 6.71 -14.83
N LEU A 56 -5.89 6.68 -13.83
CA LEU A 56 -7.02 5.74 -13.81
C LEU A 56 -7.94 6.00 -15.00
N GLU A 57 -8.28 4.94 -15.73
CA GLU A 57 -9.21 5.01 -16.87
C GLU A 57 -10.66 5.29 -16.40
N ASP A 58 -10.99 4.86 -15.18
CA ASP A 58 -12.29 5.00 -14.55
C ASP A 58 -12.18 5.53 -13.12
N ASN A 59 -13.21 6.25 -12.69
CA ASN A 59 -13.34 6.80 -11.35
C ASN A 59 -13.86 5.79 -10.31
N THR A 60 -14.16 4.56 -10.73
CA THR A 60 -14.71 3.51 -9.88
C THR A 60 -13.78 2.32 -9.81
N PHE A 61 -13.70 1.71 -8.64
CA PHE A 61 -12.85 0.54 -8.41
C PHE A 61 -13.18 -0.62 -9.37
N GLU A 62 -14.47 -0.85 -9.64
CA GLU A 62 -14.94 -1.92 -10.54
C GLU A 62 -14.59 -1.68 -12.02
N GLY A 63 -14.48 -0.41 -12.44
CA GLY A 63 -14.06 -0.07 -13.79
C GLY A 63 -12.56 -0.36 -14.00
N VAL A 64 -11.77 -0.08 -12.97
CA VAL A 64 -10.31 -0.27 -12.98
C VAL A 64 -9.92 -1.74 -12.79
N VAL A 65 -10.45 -2.41 -11.76
CA VAL A 65 -10.11 -3.81 -11.43
C VAL A 65 -11.14 -4.72 -12.05
N LYS A 66 -10.86 -5.28 -13.23
CA LYS A 66 -11.82 -6.15 -13.93
C LYS A 66 -11.94 -7.55 -13.33
N GLN A 67 -10.95 -7.98 -12.55
CA GLN A 67 -10.89 -9.32 -11.97
C GLN A 67 -11.70 -9.39 -10.67
N GLU A 68 -12.70 -10.25 -10.61
CA GLU A 68 -13.68 -10.32 -9.52
C GLU A 68 -13.06 -10.72 -8.18
N TRP A 69 -12.12 -11.68 -8.19
CA TRP A 69 -11.46 -12.15 -6.98
C TRP A 69 -10.79 -11.00 -6.22
N TYR A 70 -10.04 -10.16 -6.94
CA TYR A 70 -9.36 -9.01 -6.36
C TYR A 70 -10.34 -7.97 -5.83
N ARG A 71 -11.52 -7.79 -6.45
CA ARG A 71 -12.56 -6.90 -5.92
C ARG A 71 -13.09 -7.40 -4.59
N ASN A 72 -13.43 -8.69 -4.52
CA ASN A 72 -13.96 -9.31 -3.31
C ASN A 72 -12.91 -9.26 -2.20
N PHE A 73 -11.65 -9.56 -2.51
CA PHE A 73 -10.54 -9.50 -1.59
C PHE A 73 -10.43 -8.12 -0.90
N VAL A 74 -10.43 -7.00 -1.64
CA VAL A 74 -10.36 -5.66 -1.01
C VAL A 74 -11.70 -5.15 -0.46
N GLN A 75 -12.83 -5.79 -0.80
CA GLN A 75 -14.13 -5.44 -0.26
C GLN A 75 -14.38 -6.09 1.11
N GLU A 76 -13.81 -7.27 1.33
CA GLU A 76 -13.85 -7.99 2.61
C GLU A 76 -12.92 -7.39 3.67
N VAL A 77 -11.91 -6.62 3.24
CA VAL A 77 -10.94 -5.96 4.12
C VAL A 77 -11.50 -4.63 4.63
N ASP A 78 -11.49 -4.45 5.96
CA ASP A 78 -11.91 -3.21 6.61
C ASP A 78 -10.82 -2.12 6.55
N SER A 79 -11.17 -0.87 6.88
CA SER A 79 -10.24 0.26 6.71
C SER A 79 -8.94 0.14 7.52
N PRO A 80 -8.95 -0.26 8.81
CA PRO A 80 -7.72 -0.49 9.57
C PRO A 80 -6.81 -1.53 8.91
N MET A 81 -7.35 -2.72 8.60
CA MET A 81 -6.60 -3.79 7.95
C MET A 81 -6.09 -3.38 6.58
N LEU A 82 -6.82 -2.54 5.84
CA LEU A 82 -6.36 -2.01 4.56
C LEU A 82 -5.07 -1.18 4.70
N PHE A 83 -4.95 -0.35 5.74
CA PHE A 83 -3.72 0.42 5.99
C PHE A 83 -2.55 -0.47 6.44
N ASP A 84 -2.84 -1.49 7.24
CA ASP A 84 -1.85 -2.50 7.61
C ASP A 84 -1.38 -3.28 6.38
N LEU A 85 -2.28 -3.63 5.47
CA LEU A 85 -1.99 -4.30 4.21
C LEU A 85 -1.11 -3.44 3.29
N VAL A 86 -1.39 -2.13 3.19
CA VAL A 86 -0.53 -1.17 2.47
C VAL A 86 0.88 -1.16 3.06
N THR A 87 0.98 -1.09 4.39
CA THR A 87 2.27 -1.05 5.10
C THR A 87 3.05 -2.35 4.91
N ALA A 88 2.38 -3.50 5.05
CA ALA A 88 2.96 -4.83 4.87
C ALA A 88 3.41 -5.05 3.42
N ALA A 89 2.57 -4.69 2.44
CA ALA A 89 2.91 -4.81 1.02
C ALA A 89 4.12 -3.95 0.64
N ASN A 90 4.21 -2.73 1.19
CA ASN A 90 5.37 -1.85 1.00
C ASN A 90 6.63 -2.44 1.66
N PHE A 91 6.52 -2.98 2.87
CA PHE A 91 7.64 -3.59 3.58
C PHE A 91 8.19 -4.84 2.87
N MET A 92 7.30 -5.70 2.35
CA MET A 92 7.64 -6.92 1.61
C MET A 92 7.93 -6.68 0.12
N ALA A 93 7.85 -5.43 -0.34
CA ALA A 93 8.03 -5.02 -1.74
C ALA A 93 7.09 -5.74 -2.74
N ILE A 94 5.85 -6.02 -2.35
CA ILE A 94 4.84 -6.66 -3.21
C ILE A 94 4.06 -5.56 -3.97
N GLN A 95 4.62 -5.10 -5.09
CA GLN A 95 4.04 -3.99 -5.88
C GLN A 95 2.56 -4.21 -6.29
N PRO A 96 2.12 -5.38 -6.81
CA PRO A 96 0.72 -5.55 -7.23
C PRO A 96 -0.28 -5.43 -6.08
N LEU A 97 0.11 -5.87 -4.87
CA LEU A 97 -0.72 -5.75 -3.68
C LEU A 97 -0.78 -4.29 -3.20
N LEU A 98 0.35 -3.60 -3.24
CA LEU A 98 0.43 -2.18 -2.89
C LEU A 98 -0.45 -1.33 -3.83
N ASP A 99 -0.37 -1.57 -5.13
CA ASP A 99 -1.18 -0.84 -6.13
C ASP A 99 -2.67 -1.09 -5.92
N LEU A 100 -3.08 -2.33 -5.67
CA LEU A 100 -4.47 -2.70 -5.43
C LEU A 100 -5.03 -2.03 -4.16
N ALA A 101 -4.24 -2.03 -3.07
CA ALA A 101 -4.63 -1.42 -1.81
C ALA A 101 -4.66 0.12 -1.90
N CYS A 102 -3.66 0.73 -2.53
CA CYS A 102 -3.63 2.17 -2.81
C CYS A 102 -4.80 2.61 -3.70
N LEU A 103 -5.17 1.81 -4.70
CA LEU A 103 -6.35 2.07 -5.53
C LEU A 103 -7.61 2.11 -4.67
N LYS A 104 -7.81 1.14 -3.78
CA LYS A 104 -8.97 1.13 -2.87
C LYS A 104 -9.00 2.37 -1.98
N VAL A 105 -7.86 2.75 -1.38
CA VAL A 105 -7.73 3.98 -0.60
C VAL A 105 -8.09 5.20 -1.44
N SER A 106 -7.58 5.30 -2.68
CA SER A 106 -7.90 6.41 -3.58
C SER A 106 -9.40 6.54 -3.85
N CYS A 107 -10.10 5.41 -4.06
CA CYS A 107 -11.54 5.39 -4.24
C CYS A 107 -12.31 5.78 -2.97
N LEU A 108 -11.79 5.47 -1.77
CA LEU A 108 -12.39 5.90 -0.51
C LEU A 108 -12.27 7.42 -0.29
N LEU A 109 -11.18 8.03 -0.77
CA LEU A 109 -10.92 9.46 -0.65
C LEU A 109 -11.62 10.29 -1.74
N MET A 110 -11.92 9.69 -2.89
CA MET A 110 -12.60 10.37 -3.99
C MET A 110 -13.98 10.90 -3.57
N GLY A 111 -14.19 12.19 -3.81
CA GLY A 111 -15.47 12.86 -3.53
C GLY A 111 -15.72 13.17 -2.04
N LYS A 112 -14.75 12.92 -1.16
CA LYS A 112 -14.81 13.27 0.27
C LYS A 112 -14.32 14.68 0.54
N SER A 113 -14.90 15.33 1.55
CA SER A 113 -14.40 16.63 2.02
C SER A 113 -13.07 16.50 2.76
N SER A 114 -12.34 17.60 2.93
CA SER A 114 -11.11 17.65 3.72
C SER A 114 -11.29 17.13 5.15
N GLU A 115 -12.45 17.38 5.75
CA GLU A 115 -12.78 16.96 7.11
C GLU A 115 -13.06 15.46 7.17
N GLU A 116 -13.80 14.92 6.20
CA GLU A 116 -14.05 13.47 6.11
C GLU A 116 -12.75 12.69 5.86
N ILE A 117 -11.88 13.19 4.98
CA ILE A 117 -10.58 12.59 4.70
C ILE A 117 -9.72 12.54 5.96
N ARG A 118 -9.72 13.62 6.77
CA ARG A 118 -9.00 13.63 8.05
C ARG A 118 -9.50 12.55 9.00
N ILE A 119 -10.81 12.29 9.04
CA ILE A 119 -11.38 11.24 9.89
C ILE A 119 -10.99 9.86 9.35
N ILE A 120 -11.12 9.62 8.04
CA ILE A 120 -10.80 8.34 7.39
C ILE A 120 -9.33 7.97 7.58
N LEU A 121 -8.43 8.95 7.40
CA LEU A 121 -6.99 8.78 7.55
C LEU A 121 -6.50 8.97 8.99
N ASN A 122 -7.41 9.21 9.94
CA ASN A 122 -7.13 9.51 11.35
C ASN A 122 -6.05 10.59 11.54
N ILE A 123 -6.12 11.66 10.74
CA ILE A 123 -5.19 12.80 10.75
C ILE A 123 -5.61 13.77 11.87
N PRO A 124 -4.71 14.13 12.80
CA PRO A 124 -5.03 15.06 13.88
C PRO A 124 -5.37 16.46 13.35
N GLN A 125 -6.26 17.15 14.07
CA GLN A 125 -6.56 18.55 13.78
C GLN A 125 -5.34 19.41 14.09
N MET A 126 -5.00 20.28 13.14
CA MET A 126 -3.91 21.24 13.31
C MET A 126 -4.32 22.30 14.32
N THR A 127 -3.36 22.76 15.12
CA THR A 127 -3.57 23.94 15.96
C THR A 127 -3.66 25.21 15.09
N PRO A 128 -4.30 26.29 15.56
CA PRO A 128 -4.38 27.55 14.81
C PRO A 128 -3.01 28.11 14.40
N GLN A 129 -1.98 27.91 15.23
CA GLN A 129 -0.62 28.33 14.95
C GLN A 129 0.05 27.50 13.84
N GLU A 130 -0.15 26.19 13.85
CA GLU A 130 0.36 25.29 12.81
C GLU A 130 -0.35 25.51 11.48
N GLU A 131 -1.66 25.78 11.50
CA GLU A 131 -2.42 26.10 10.30
C GLU A 131 -1.94 27.42 9.67
N GLU A 132 -1.71 28.46 10.46
CA GLU A 132 -1.19 29.73 9.95
C GLU A 132 0.22 29.58 9.37
N HIS A 133 1.07 28.76 10.01
CA HIS A 133 2.40 28.45 9.48
C HIS A 133 2.30 27.67 8.17
N ALA A 134 1.48 26.60 8.13
CA ALA A 134 1.26 25.81 6.93
C ALA A 134 0.67 26.63 5.78
N ARG A 135 -0.21 27.59 6.07
CA ARG A 135 -0.80 28.52 5.10
C ARG A 135 0.22 29.55 4.59
N ARG A 136 1.16 29.98 5.44
CA ARG A 136 2.27 30.86 5.04
C ARG A 136 3.26 30.16 4.12
N GLU A 137 3.60 28.91 4.42
CA GLU A 137 4.53 28.05 3.66
C GLU A 137 3.91 27.58 2.34
N HIS A 138 2.65 27.13 2.36
CA HIS A 138 1.93 26.64 1.18
C HIS A 138 0.99 27.69 0.59
N ARG A 139 1.43 28.95 0.57
CA ARG A 139 0.63 30.09 0.06
C ARG A 139 0.15 29.86 -1.38
N TRP A 140 0.96 29.18 -2.17
CA TRP A 140 0.67 28.79 -3.56
C TRP A 140 -0.57 27.92 -3.76
N ILE A 141 -1.11 27.28 -2.71
CA ILE A 141 -2.36 26.50 -2.78
C ILE A 141 -3.60 27.43 -2.76
N PHE A 142 -3.45 28.62 -2.19
CA PHE A 142 -4.55 29.58 -1.96
C PHE A 142 -4.49 30.79 -2.89
N ASP A 143 -3.35 31.02 -3.54
CA ASP A 143 -3.17 32.04 -4.56
C ASP A 143 -3.57 31.46 -5.95
N ASP A 144 -4.87 31.30 -6.18
CA ASP A 144 -5.53 31.16 -7.50
C ASP A 144 -6.88 31.91 -7.51
#